data_AF-A0A9D6D0Q5-F1
#
_entry.id   AF-A0A9D6D0Q5-F1
#
_cell.length_a   1.000
_cell.length_b   1.000
_cell.length_c   1.000
_cell.angle_alpha   90.00
_cell.angle_beta   90.00
_cell.angle_gamma   90.00
#
_symmetry.space_group_name_H-M   'P 1'
#
loop_
_entity.id
_entity.type
_entity.pdbx_description
1 polymer ?
#
loop_
_entity_poly.entity_id
_entity_poly.type
_entity_poly.pdbx_seq_one_letter_code
_entity_poly.pdbx_strand_id
1 'polypeptide(L)'
;MPSFEDYRAASIDERVARLARTPGEVEAAIAGRSEADLRRRPDATNWAAVEVVCHLRDVEELFQLRFHTIVALEEPRILAFRATAAELEPWRVGGAIGHP
;
A
#
# COMPACT_ATOMS: atom_id res chain seq x y z
N MET A 1 0.27 -15.45 -13.63
CA MET A 1 1.04 -14.82 -12.53
C MET A 1 1.83 -15.90 -11.82
N PRO A 2 3.06 -15.61 -11.35
CA PRO A 2 3.80 -16.55 -10.50
C PRO A 2 2.99 -16.89 -9.25
N SER A 3 3.12 -18.12 -8.76
CA SER A 3 2.57 -18.50 -7.46
C SER A 3 3.33 -17.82 -6.31
N PHE A 4 2.80 -17.93 -5.09
CA PHE A 4 3.51 -17.47 -3.90
C PHE A 4 4.86 -18.19 -3.72
N GLU A 5 4.90 -19.49 -4.03
CA GLU A 5 6.12 -20.29 -3.96
C GLU A 5 7.15 -19.82 -4.99
N ASP A 6 6.72 -19.56 -6.22
CA ASP A 6 7.59 -19.01 -7.28
C ASP A 6 8.18 -17.65 -6.87
N TYR A 7 7.36 -16.77 -6.29
CA TYR A 7 7.81 -15.47 -5.80
C TYR A 7 8.84 -15.61 -4.67
N ARG A 8 8.62 -16.56 -3.75
CA ARG A 8 9.55 -16.84 -2.63
C ARG A 8 10.84 -17.52 -3.08
N ALA A 9 10.84 -18.21 -4.21
CA ALA A 9 12.05 -18.79 -4.80
C ALA A 9 12.89 -17.75 -5.58
N ALA A 10 12.26 -16.70 -6.12
CA ALA A 10 12.93 -15.65 -6.88
C ALA A 10 14.00 -14.91 -6.06
N SER A 11 15.07 -14.47 -6.73
CA SER A 11 16.10 -13.59 -6.17
C SER A 11 15.54 -12.23 -5.77
N ILE A 12 16.29 -11.48 -4.96
CA ILE A 12 15.91 -10.11 -4.58
C ILE A 12 15.76 -9.24 -5.83
N ASP A 13 16.70 -9.31 -6.78
CA ASP A 13 16.67 -8.51 -8.00
C ASP A 13 15.43 -8.81 -8.86
N GLU A 14 15.05 -10.09 -8.99
CA GLU A 14 13.83 -10.47 -9.70
C GLU A 14 12.57 -9.95 -9.01
N ARG A 15 12.53 -9.96 -7.67
CA ARG A 15 11.41 -9.40 -6.90
C ARG A 15 11.32 -7.88 -7.04
N VAL A 16 12.46 -7.18 -6.99
CA VAL A 16 12.53 -5.73 -7.21
C VAL A 16 12.11 -5.39 -8.65
N ALA A 17 12.60 -6.13 -9.64
CA ALA A 17 12.19 -5.96 -11.03
C ALA A 17 10.71 -6.24 -11.25
N ARG A 18 10.09 -7.14 -10.48
CA ARG A 18 8.63 -7.35 -10.48
C ARG A 18 7.88 -6.14 -9.93
N LEU A 19 8.32 -5.59 -8.80
CA LEU A 19 7.69 -4.42 -8.17
C LEU A 19 7.77 -3.20 -9.10
N ALA A 20 8.92 -3.00 -9.77
CA ALA A 20 9.13 -1.88 -10.69
C ALA A 20 8.16 -1.83 -11.89
N ARG A 21 7.53 -2.96 -12.25
CA ARG A 21 6.52 -3.00 -13.32
C ARG A 21 5.12 -2.56 -12.90
N THR A 22 4.85 -2.51 -11.59
CA THR A 22 3.50 -2.27 -11.05
C THR A 22 2.86 -0.99 -11.59
N PRO A 23 3.54 0.17 -11.63
CA PRO A 23 2.90 1.39 -12.14
C PRO A 23 2.42 1.27 -13.59
N GLY A 24 3.24 0.71 -14.48
CA GLY A 24 2.87 0.52 -15.89
C GLY A 24 1.79 -0.55 -16.09
N GLU A 25 1.79 -1.62 -15.29
CA GLU A 25 0.72 -2.63 -15.30
C GLU A 25 -0.63 -2.03 -14.84
N VAL A 26 -0.61 -1.17 -13.82
CA VAL A 26 -1.82 -0.46 -13.35
C VAL A 26 -2.32 0.52 -14.40
N GLU A 27 -1.44 1.32 -15.00
CA GLU A 27 -1.78 2.26 -16.07
C GLU A 27 -2.45 1.54 -17.25
N ALA A 28 -1.84 0.45 -17.72
CA ALA A 28 -2.39 -0.36 -18.80
C ALA A 28 -3.75 -0.98 -18.44
N ALA A 29 -3.97 -1.38 -17.18
CA ALA A 29 -5.22 -1.99 -16.74
C ALA A 29 -6.41 -1.01 -16.74
N ILE A 30 -6.17 0.28 -16.51
CA ILE A 30 -7.22 1.31 -16.47
C ILE A 30 -7.34 2.13 -17.77
N ALA A 31 -6.43 1.93 -18.72
CA ALA A 31 -6.41 2.65 -19.98
C ALA A 31 -7.76 2.55 -20.73
N GLY A 32 -8.26 3.69 -21.21
CA GLY A 32 -9.50 3.77 -22.00
C GLY A 32 -10.79 3.58 -21.20
N ARG A 33 -10.74 3.45 -19.87
CA ARG A 33 -11.94 3.40 -19.02
C ARG A 33 -12.45 4.80 -18.70
N SER A 34 -13.76 4.97 -18.66
CA SER A 34 -14.35 6.21 -18.20
C SER A 34 -14.26 6.33 -16.67
N GLU A 35 -14.33 7.55 -16.15
CA GLU A 35 -14.39 7.77 -14.70
C GLU A 35 -15.58 7.05 -14.05
N ALA A 36 -16.74 7.03 -14.72
CA ALA A 36 -17.92 6.32 -14.26
C ALA A 36 -17.67 4.81 -14.14
N ASP A 37 -16.95 4.22 -15.09
CA ASP A 37 -16.57 2.80 -15.04
C ASP A 37 -15.63 2.52 -13.87
N LEU A 38 -14.63 3.38 -13.66
CA LEU A 38 -13.63 3.19 -12.60
C LEU A 38 -14.20 3.36 -11.18
N ARG A 39 -15.26 4.16 -11.03
CA ARG A 39 -15.97 4.40 -9.76
C ARG A 39 -17.04 3.35 -9.45
N ARG A 40 -17.45 2.54 -10.43
CA ARG A 40 -18.51 1.55 -10.23
C ARG A 40 -17.97 0.33 -9.49
N ARG A 41 -18.53 0.03 -8.32
CA ARG A 41 -18.29 -1.24 -7.62
C ARG A 41 -18.96 -2.39 -8.36
N PRO A 42 -18.32 -3.58 -8.44
CA PRO A 42 -18.93 -4.73 -9.08
C PRO A 42 -20.06 -5.35 -8.23
N ASP A 43 -19.99 -5.23 -6.89
CA ASP A 43 -21.03 -5.63 -5.93
C ASP A 43 -20.89 -4.86 -4.61
N ALA A 44 -21.68 -5.24 -3.60
CA ALA A 44 -21.72 -4.56 -2.29
C ALA A 44 -20.47 -4.76 -1.42
N THR A 45 -19.66 -5.78 -1.72
CA THR A 45 -18.52 -6.21 -0.88
C THR A 45 -17.16 -5.90 -1.49
N ASN A 46 -17.10 -5.78 -2.81
CA ASN A 46 -15.88 -5.54 -3.56
C ASN A 46 -15.65 -4.05 -3.85
N TRP A 47 -14.39 -3.68 -3.93
CA TRP A 47 -13.97 -2.32 -4.22
C TRP A 47 -14.13 -1.97 -5.70
N ALA A 48 -14.37 -0.69 -5.98
CA ALA A 48 -14.27 -0.14 -7.32
C ALA A 48 -12.79 -0.06 -7.74
N ALA A 49 -12.53 0.00 -9.04
CA ALA A 49 -11.16 0.08 -9.56
C ALA A 49 -10.39 1.29 -9.01
N VAL A 50 -11.07 2.45 -8.90
CA VAL A 50 -10.46 3.66 -8.32
C VAL A 50 -10.06 3.47 -6.86
N GLU A 51 -10.84 2.72 -6.08
CA GLU A 51 -10.55 2.45 -4.67
C GLU A 51 -9.35 1.52 -4.52
N VAL A 52 -9.22 0.52 -5.41
CA VAL A 52 -8.04 -0.35 -5.48
C VAL A 52 -6.78 0.46 -5.82
N VAL A 53 -6.84 1.36 -6.80
CA VAL A 53 -5.69 2.20 -7.19
C VAL A 53 -5.30 3.16 -6.07
N CYS A 54 -6.26 3.80 -5.40
CA CYS A 54 -5.99 4.63 -4.23
C CYS A 54 -5.34 3.82 -3.11
N HIS A 55 -5.85 2.62 -2.84
CA HIS A 55 -5.25 1.76 -1.82
C HIS A 55 -3.81 1.36 -2.17
N LEU A 56 -3.51 1.04 -3.43
CA LEU A 56 -2.15 0.75 -3.87
C LEU A 56 -1.20 1.93 -3.61
N ARG A 57 -1.63 3.16 -3.96
CA ARG A 57 -0.86 4.38 -3.63
C ARG A 57 -0.58 4.49 -2.14
N ASP A 58 -1.61 4.36 -1.31
CA ASP A 58 -1.49 4.50 0.15
C ASP A 58 -0.57 3.42 0.75
N VAL A 59 -0.59 2.21 0.17
CA VAL A 59 0.33 1.11 0.54
C VAL A 59 1.77 1.45 0.17
N GLU A 60 2.03 1.93 -1.05
CA GLU A 60 3.39 2.31 -1.49
C GLU A 60 3.99 3.42 -0.62
N GLU A 61 3.21 4.45 -0.29
CA GLU A 61 3.63 5.53 0.62
C GLU A 61 3.95 5.00 2.02
N LEU A 62 3.10 4.11 2.57
CA LEU A 62 3.35 3.49 3.86
C LEU A 62 4.62 2.62 3.83
N PHE A 63 4.85 1.83 2.79
CA PHE A 63 6.03 0.98 2.70
C PHE A 63 7.31 1.78 2.58
N GLN A 64 7.33 2.92 1.88
CA GLN A 64 8.48 3.83 1.92
C GLN A 64 8.81 4.27 3.35
N LEU A 65 7.82 4.75 4.11
CA LEU A 65 8.01 5.14 5.50
C LEU A 65 8.61 3.99 6.33
N ARG A 66 8.09 2.76 6.14
CA ARG A 66 8.60 1.57 6.83
C ARG A 66 10.05 1.27 6.47
N PHE A 67 10.41 1.31 5.19
CA PHE A 67 11.80 1.06 4.76
C PHE A 67 12.75 2.09 5.38
N HIS A 68 12.39 3.38 5.35
CA HIS A 68 13.19 4.41 6.00
C HIS A 68 13.32 4.18 7.51
N THR A 69 12.25 3.75 8.18
CA THR A 69 12.28 3.42 9.61
C THR A 69 13.20 2.23 9.90
N ILE A 70 13.12 1.17 9.10
CA ILE A 70 13.96 -0.04 9.24
C ILE A 70 15.43 0.28 9.08
N VAL A 71 15.77 1.16 8.14
CA VAL A 71 17.15 1.59 7.92
C VAL A 71 17.66 2.49 9.06
N ALA A 72 16.79 3.30 9.65
CA ALA A 72 17.18 4.33 10.61
C ALA A 72 17.25 3.86 12.08
N LEU A 73 16.47 2.84 12.47
CA LEU A 73 16.30 2.45 13.87
C LEU A 73 16.70 0.99 14.11
N GLU A 74 17.39 0.76 15.22
CA GLU A 74 17.60 -0.58 15.77
C GLU A 74 16.28 -1.05 16.43
N GLU A 75 15.79 -2.23 16.04
CA GLU A 75 14.49 -2.77 16.46
C GLU A 75 13.29 -1.81 16.22
N PRO A 76 12.99 -1.48 14.95
CA PRO A 76 11.98 -0.49 14.62
C PRO A 76 10.57 -0.97 15.01
N ARG A 77 9.82 -0.12 15.73
CA ARG A 77 8.36 -0.22 15.71
C ARG A 77 7.89 0.16 14.31
N ILE A 78 6.99 -0.62 13.73
CA ILE A 78 6.53 -0.46 12.35
C ILE A 78 5.08 0.05 12.32
N LEU A 79 4.83 1.12 11.58
CA LEU A 79 3.49 1.68 11.42
C LEU A 79 2.59 0.70 10.67
N ALA A 80 1.45 0.33 11.23
CA ALA A 80 0.50 -0.63 10.64
C ALA A 80 -0.79 0.04 10.18
N PHE A 81 -1.39 -0.48 9.10
CA PHE A 81 -2.76 -0.13 8.75
C PHE A 81 -3.71 -0.57 9.86
N ARG A 82 -4.75 0.24 10.09
CA ARG A 82 -5.76 -0.01 11.15
C ARG A 82 -5.20 -0.06 12.57
N ALA A 83 -4.00 0.48 12.79
CA ALA A 83 -3.51 0.73 14.14
C ALA A 83 -4.51 1.60 14.91
N THR A 84 -4.80 1.20 16.14
CA THR A 84 -5.57 1.98 17.10
C THR A 84 -4.84 3.28 17.45
N ALA A 85 -5.55 4.25 18.01
CA ALA A 85 -4.94 5.52 18.45
C ALA A 85 -3.76 5.30 19.42
N ALA A 86 -3.86 4.33 20.33
CA ALA A 86 -2.78 3.98 21.25
C ALA A 86 -1.56 3.40 20.53
N GLU A 87 -1.76 2.61 19.47
CA GLU A 87 -0.66 2.07 18.65
C GLU A 87 0.02 3.15 17.78
N LEU A 88 -0.69 4.24 17.49
CA LEU A 88 -0.20 5.39 16.71
C LEU A 88 0.50 6.47 17.57
N GLU A 89 0.29 6.49 18.88
CA GLU A 89 0.94 7.43 19.81
C GLU A 89 2.46 7.58 19.64
N PRO A 90 3.26 6.51 19.47
CA PRO A 90 4.72 6.61 19.31
C PRO A 90 5.12 7.35 18.03
N TRP A 91 4.24 7.34 17.02
CA TRP A 91 4.39 8.06 15.76
C TRP A 91 3.86 9.50 15.85
N ARG A 92 3.29 9.88 17.01
CA ARG A 92 2.62 11.17 17.23
C ARG A 92 1.49 11.43 16.22
N VAL A 93 0.83 10.36 15.77
CA VAL A 93 -0.32 10.42 14.86
C VAL A 93 -1.60 10.20 15.68
N GLY A 94 -2.56 11.12 15.58
CA GLY A 94 -3.90 10.93 16.16
C GLY A 94 -3.98 10.97 17.70
N GLY A 95 -3.01 11.60 18.37
CA GLY A 95 -3.12 11.90 19.80
C GLY A 95 -4.31 12.83 20.09
N ALA A 96 -4.74 12.89 21.36
CA ALA A 96 -5.73 13.87 21.78
C ALA A 96 -5.24 15.26 21.33
N ILE A 97 -6.00 15.92 20.45
CA ILE A 97 -5.82 17.34 20.22
C ILE A 97 -6.10 17.95 21.58
N GLY A 98 -5.06 18.36 22.28
CA GLY A 98 -5.19 19.13 23.50
C GLY A 98 -5.93 20.40 23.13
N HIS A 99 -7.24 20.41 23.33
CA HIS A 99 -7.99 21.65 23.37
C HIS A 99 -7.46 22.41 24.61
N PRO A 100 -7.07 23.69 24.47
CA PRO A 100 -6.74 24.51 25.63
C PRO A 100 -7.93 24.60 26.60
#